data_AF-W9J9D4-F1
#
_entry.id   AF-W9J9D4-F1
#
_cell.length_a   1.000
_cell.length_b   1.000
_cell.length_c   1.000
_cell.angle_alpha   90.00
_cell.angle_beta   90.00
_cell.angle_gamma   90.00
#
_symmetry.space_group_name_H-M   'P 1'
#
loop_
_entity.id
_entity.type
_entity.pdbx_description
1 polymer ?
#
loop_
_entity_poly.entity_id
_entity_poly.type
_entity_poly.pdbx_seq_one_letter_code
_entity_poly.pdbx_strand_id
1 'polypeptide(L)'
;MGTLTSWLDVPELTNASGVGHYTTTFTWPPASGQADGAYLSLPPIDNALLLRINDKDVLLLDHARPIADMTQFLIEGENRVQIIVPTTMWNYIRTVASDIMSSAAPNVPYVMDKEMGIPMPGRVSNGLLGPVVVIPIISVVV
;
A
#
# COMPACT_ATOMS: atom_id res chain seq x y z
N MET A 1 -17.89 7.18 3.54
CA MET A 1 -16.82 6.49 2.80
C MET A 1 -15.85 5.90 3.81
N GLY A 2 -15.44 4.64 3.65
CA GLY A 2 -14.47 4.01 4.56
C GLY A 2 -13.05 4.44 4.20
N THR A 3 -12.21 4.70 5.20
CA THR A 3 -10.79 5.02 5.03
C THR A 3 -9.98 3.81 5.45
N LEU A 4 -8.97 3.43 4.67
CA LEU A 4 -8.07 2.35 5.05
C LEU A 4 -7.15 2.79 6.19
N THR A 5 -6.93 1.91 7.15
CA THR A 5 -6.18 2.20 8.40
C THR A 5 -4.89 1.37 8.49
N SER A 6 -4.05 1.72 9.46
CA SER A 6 -2.83 0.97 9.75
C SER A 6 -3.13 -0.48 10.16
N TRP A 7 -2.26 -1.40 9.77
CA TRP A 7 -2.29 -2.78 10.31
C TRP A 7 -2.09 -2.83 11.82
N LEU A 8 -1.51 -1.78 12.41
CA LEU A 8 -1.41 -1.64 13.87
C LEU A 8 -2.78 -1.48 14.55
N ASP A 9 -3.80 -1.05 13.81
CA ASP A 9 -5.16 -0.87 14.32
C ASP A 9 -6.04 -2.09 14.06
N VAL A 10 -5.51 -3.11 13.38
CA VAL A 10 -6.17 -4.40 13.14
C VAL A 10 -5.56 -5.42 14.11
N PRO A 11 -6.28 -5.89 15.15
CA PRO A 11 -5.72 -6.70 16.23
C PRO A 11 -4.88 -7.89 15.75
N GLU A 12 -5.37 -8.60 14.73
CA GLU A 12 -4.74 -9.79 14.15
C GLU A 12 -3.46 -9.47 13.35
N LEU A 13 -3.25 -8.21 12.94
CA LEU A 13 -2.14 -7.77 12.10
C LEU A 13 -1.11 -6.88 12.82
N THR A 14 -1.28 -6.65 14.13
CA THR A 14 -0.44 -5.72 14.91
C THR A 14 1.06 -6.02 14.91
N ASN A 15 1.45 -7.28 14.68
CA ASN A 15 2.85 -7.70 14.52
C ASN A 15 3.14 -8.26 13.11
N ALA A 16 2.21 -8.11 12.17
CA ALA A 16 2.37 -8.61 10.82
C ALA A 16 3.35 -7.73 10.03
N SER A 17 4.10 -8.39 9.16
CA SER A 17 4.92 -7.78 8.12
C SER A 17 4.86 -8.68 6.90
N GLY A 18 4.85 -8.09 5.70
CA GLY A 18 4.68 -8.84 4.48
C GLY A 18 4.12 -7.98 3.36
N VAL A 19 3.19 -8.55 2.58
CA VAL A 19 2.60 -7.90 1.40
C VAL A 19 1.08 -7.82 1.55
N GLY A 20 0.55 -6.59 1.52
CA GLY A 20 -0.88 -6.33 1.52
C GLY A 20 -1.46 -6.35 0.12
N HIS A 21 -2.53 -7.12 -0.10
CA HIS A 21 -3.28 -7.14 -1.35
C HIS A 21 -4.65 -6.49 -1.14
N TYR A 22 -4.83 -5.28 -1.65
CA TYR A 22 -6.09 -4.54 -1.60
C TYR A 22 -6.78 -4.68 -2.96
N THR A 23 -8.02 -5.16 -2.96
CA THR A 23 -8.82 -5.31 -4.20
C THR A 23 -10.16 -4.63 -4.01
N THR A 24 -10.60 -3.89 -5.03
CA THR A 24 -11.95 -3.35 -5.09
C THR A 24 -12.43 -3.30 -6.54
N THR A 25 -13.72 -3.07 -6.74
CA THR A 25 -14.32 -2.86 -8.05
C THR A 25 -15.11 -1.56 -8.07
N PHE A 26 -15.23 -0.96 -9.26
CA PHE A 26 -16.09 0.20 -9.48
C PHE A 26 -16.68 0.14 -10.90
N THR A 27 -17.83 0.79 -11.09
CA THR A 27 -18.50 0.83 -12.40
C THR A 27 -18.05 2.05 -13.22
N TRP A 28 -17.84 1.85 -14.52
CA TRP A 28 -17.49 2.88 -15.50
C TRP A 28 -18.39 2.81 -16.75
N PRO A 29 -18.80 3.93 -17.36
CA PRO A 29 -18.61 5.31 -16.91
C PRO A 29 -19.33 5.62 -15.59
N PRO A 30 -18.95 6.69 -14.89
CA PRO A 30 -19.56 7.04 -13.61
C PRO A 30 -21.03 7.42 -13.80
N ALA A 31 -21.90 6.98 -12.89
CA ALA A 31 -23.35 7.24 -13.01
C ALA A 31 -23.73 8.73 -13.04
N SER A 32 -22.85 9.61 -12.54
CA SER A 32 -23.06 11.05 -12.46
C SER A 32 -22.78 11.82 -13.75
N GLY A 33 -22.33 11.19 -14.83
CA GLY A 33 -22.11 11.88 -16.11
C GLY A 33 -21.18 11.18 -17.10
N GLN A 34 -20.89 11.87 -18.21
CA GLN A 34 -19.89 11.43 -19.18
C GLN A 34 -18.48 11.75 -18.69
N ALA A 35 -17.56 10.82 -18.93
CA ALA A 35 -16.14 10.99 -18.68
C ALA A 35 -15.36 10.26 -19.78
N ASP A 36 -14.29 10.88 -20.25
CA ASP A 36 -13.43 10.35 -21.33
C ASP A 36 -12.32 9.45 -20.78
N GLY A 37 -12.06 9.54 -19.48
CA GLY A 37 -11.03 8.78 -18.78
C GLY A 37 -11.04 9.06 -17.29
N ALA A 38 -10.04 8.55 -16.56
CA ALA A 38 -9.90 8.85 -15.14
C ALA A 38 -8.45 8.76 -14.66
N TYR A 39 -8.19 9.45 -13.56
CA TYR A 39 -7.02 9.22 -12.71
C TYR A 39 -7.40 8.39 -11.48
N LEU A 40 -6.50 7.50 -11.03
CA LEU A 40 -6.53 6.93 -9.69
C LEU A 40 -5.57 7.72 -8.80
N SER A 41 -6.08 8.33 -7.75
CA SER A 41 -5.26 8.96 -6.71
C SER A 41 -5.21 8.05 -5.48
N LEU A 42 -3.99 7.71 -5.07
CA LEU A 42 -3.69 6.97 -3.85
C LEU A 42 -3.12 7.93 -2.79
N PRO A 43 -3.23 7.59 -1.50
CA PRO A 43 -2.48 8.32 -0.47
C PRO A 43 -0.97 8.05 -0.64
N PRO A 44 -0.10 8.87 -0.02
CA PRO A 44 1.33 8.58 0.05
C PRO A 44 1.61 7.18 0.61
N ILE A 45 2.63 6.50 0.05
CA ILE A 45 3.01 5.13 0.44
C ILE A 45 4.47 5.13 0.86
N ASP A 46 4.75 4.67 2.08
CA ASP A 46 6.08 4.76 2.70
C ASP A 46 7.14 3.83 2.10
N ASN A 47 6.74 2.82 1.34
CA ASN A 47 7.64 1.78 0.83
C ASN A 47 7.60 1.69 -0.70
N ALA A 48 6.72 0.86 -1.20
CA ALA A 48 6.53 0.63 -2.63
C ALA A 48 5.08 0.27 -2.89
N LEU A 49 4.70 0.29 -4.16
CA LEU A 49 3.38 -0.15 -4.59
C LEU A 49 3.48 -0.81 -5.97
N LEU A 50 2.60 -1.78 -6.22
CA LEU A 50 2.27 -2.25 -7.54
C LEU A 50 0.77 -2.05 -7.74
N LEU A 51 0.40 -1.35 -8.82
CA LEU A 51 -0.99 -1.08 -9.17
C LEU A 51 -1.36 -1.90 -10.40
N ARG A 52 -2.52 -2.56 -10.34
CA ARG A 52 -3.15 -3.26 -11.45
C ARG A 52 -4.56 -2.77 -11.67
N ILE A 53 -4.92 -2.57 -12.93
CA ILE A 53 -6.28 -2.22 -13.36
C ILE A 53 -6.69 -3.22 -14.42
N ASN A 54 -7.78 -3.95 -14.18
CA ASN A 54 -8.26 -5.03 -15.04
C ASN A 54 -7.13 -6.02 -15.40
N ASP A 55 -6.41 -6.45 -14.35
CA ASP A 55 -5.27 -7.38 -14.39
C ASP A 55 -4.05 -6.94 -15.21
N LYS A 56 -4.02 -5.68 -15.66
CA LYS A 56 -2.85 -5.07 -16.32
C LYS A 56 -2.06 -4.23 -15.33
N ASP A 57 -0.75 -4.42 -15.30
CA ASP A 57 0.17 -3.60 -14.50
C ASP A 57 0.16 -2.16 -15.03
N VAL A 58 0.00 -1.20 -14.13
CA VAL A 58 0.23 0.22 -14.39
C VAL A 58 1.72 0.51 -14.20
N LEU A 59 2.26 1.44 -14.98
CA LEU A 59 3.66 1.88 -14.86
C LEU A 59 3.98 2.34 -13.42
N LEU A 60 5.27 2.30 -13.09
CA LEU A 60 5.78 2.72 -11.78
C LEU A 60 5.32 4.13 -11.43
N LEU A 61 4.70 4.26 -10.25
CA LEU A 61 4.21 5.54 -9.72
C LEU A 61 5.21 6.13 -8.71
N ASP A 62 5.21 7.46 -8.60
CA ASP A 62 5.84 8.17 -7.49
C ASP A 62 5.12 7.80 -6.18
N HIS A 63 5.80 7.11 -5.26
CA HIS A 63 5.19 6.68 -4.00
C HIS A 63 4.81 7.85 -3.07
N ALA A 64 5.44 9.03 -3.24
CA ALA A 64 5.14 10.19 -2.41
C ALA A 64 3.85 10.89 -2.85
N ARG A 65 3.50 10.77 -4.14
CA ARG A 65 2.25 11.28 -4.73
C ARG A 65 1.75 10.33 -5.83
N PRO A 66 1.17 9.18 -5.46
CA PRO A 66 0.84 8.17 -6.45
C PRO A 66 -0.47 8.54 -7.15
N ILE A 67 -0.34 9.01 -8.38
CA ILE A 67 -1.45 9.32 -9.29
C ILE A 67 -1.22 8.56 -10.60
N ALA A 68 -2.17 7.71 -10.96
CA ALA A 68 -2.11 6.90 -12.18
C ALA A 68 -3.17 7.34 -13.18
N ASP A 69 -2.79 7.57 -14.44
CA ASP A 69 -3.75 7.64 -15.53
C ASP A 69 -4.28 6.24 -15.84
N MET A 70 -5.57 6.02 -15.60
CA MET A 70 -6.20 4.72 -15.84
C MET A 70 -6.97 4.65 -17.15
N THR A 71 -7.00 5.73 -17.94
CA THR A 71 -7.87 5.89 -19.11
C THR A 71 -7.80 4.73 -20.09
N GLN A 72 -6.59 4.29 -20.45
CA GLN A 72 -6.36 3.18 -21.39
C GLN A 72 -6.68 1.78 -20.83
N PHE A 73 -6.92 1.67 -19.52
CA PHE A 73 -7.20 0.40 -18.85
C PHE A 73 -8.68 0.18 -18.58
N LEU A 74 -9.48 1.24 -18.67
CA LEU A 74 -10.91 1.22 -18.37
C LEU A 74 -11.72 0.41 -19.40
N ILE A 75 -12.73 -0.29 -18.90
CA ILE A 75 -13.76 -0.97 -19.71
C ILE A 75 -15.14 -0.48 -19.29
N GLU A 76 -16.13 -0.60 -20.18
CA GLU A 76 -17.52 -0.36 -19.82
C GLU A 76 -18.02 -1.44 -18.84
N GLY A 77 -18.74 -1.02 -17.80
CA GLY A 77 -19.18 -1.89 -16.71
C GLY A 77 -18.20 -1.93 -15.54
N GLU A 78 -18.00 -3.11 -14.97
CA GLU A 78 -17.19 -3.29 -13.77
C GLU A 78 -15.68 -3.28 -14.08
N ASN A 79 -14.93 -2.45 -13.37
CA ASN A 79 -13.48 -2.37 -13.42
C ASN A 79 -12.88 -2.82 -12.10
N ARG A 80 -11.87 -3.69 -12.16
CA ARG A 80 -11.16 -4.21 -10.99
C ARG A 80 -9.88 -3.41 -10.76
N VAL A 81 -9.68 -2.95 -9.52
CA VAL A 81 -8.44 -2.32 -9.05
C VAL A 81 -7.79 -3.22 -8.03
N GLN A 82 -6.50 -3.49 -8.22
CA GLN A 82 -5.69 -4.18 -7.24
C GLN A 82 -4.44 -3.35 -6.92
N ILE A 83 -4.21 -3.12 -5.62
CA ILE A 83 -3.06 -2.40 -5.09
C ILE A 83 -2.30 -3.34 -4.19
N ILE A 84 -1.01 -3.50 -4.44
CA ILE A 84 -0.14 -4.42 -3.72
C ILE A 84 0.93 -3.58 -3.01
N VAL A 85 0.96 -3.64 -1.68
CA VAL A 85 1.84 -2.81 -0.85
C VAL A 85 2.70 -3.70 0.04
N PRO A 86 4.02 -3.82 -0.22
CA PRO A 86 4.94 -4.44 0.72
C PRO A 86 5.17 -3.53 1.93
N THR A 87 5.47 -4.15 3.07
CA THR A 87 5.86 -3.46 4.31
C THR A 87 7.34 -3.68 4.62
N THR A 88 7.89 -2.90 5.55
CA THR A 88 9.11 -3.31 6.24
C THR A 88 8.84 -4.53 7.14
N MET A 89 9.90 -5.27 7.49
CA MET A 89 9.81 -6.46 8.36
C MET A 89 9.85 -6.14 9.86
N TRP A 90 9.92 -4.87 10.25
CA TRP A 90 10.18 -4.47 11.63
C TRP A 90 9.12 -4.96 12.63
N ASN A 91 7.85 -4.95 12.26
CA ASN A 91 6.76 -5.35 13.16
C ASN A 91 6.78 -6.86 13.49
N TYR A 92 7.27 -7.68 12.56
CA TYR A 92 7.46 -9.11 12.78
C TYR A 92 8.81 -9.42 13.42
N ILE A 93 9.92 -8.87 12.93
CA ILE A 93 11.27 -9.16 13.45
C ILE A 93 11.35 -8.92 14.96
N ARG A 94 10.74 -7.85 15.46
CA ARG A 94 10.69 -7.54 16.90
C ARG A 94 10.05 -8.61 17.78
N THR A 95 9.18 -9.48 17.23
CA THR A 95 8.54 -10.56 18.02
C THR A 95 9.41 -11.81 18.12
N VAL A 96 10.37 -11.96 17.22
CA VAL A 96 11.30 -13.10 17.14
C VAL A 96 12.75 -12.69 17.34
N ALA A 97 13.01 -11.43 17.72
CA ALA A 97 14.35 -10.87 17.77
C ALA A 97 15.30 -11.61 18.73
N SER A 98 14.79 -12.18 19.83
CA SER A 98 15.62 -13.00 20.74
C SER A 98 16.10 -14.32 20.10
N ASP A 99 15.38 -14.79 19.09
CA ASP A 99 15.54 -16.13 18.52
C ASP A 99 16.38 -16.09 17.23
N ILE A 100 16.56 -14.91 16.64
CA ILE A 100 17.38 -14.71 15.43
C ILE A 100 18.86 -14.71 15.80
N MET A 101 19.57 -15.71 15.28
CA MET A 101 21.03 -15.87 15.41
C MET A 101 21.73 -15.71 14.05
N SER A 102 22.93 -15.13 14.06
CA SER A 102 23.84 -15.05 12.92
C SER A 102 25.20 -15.58 13.36
N SER A 103 25.68 -16.66 12.71
CA SER A 103 26.96 -17.31 13.06
C SER A 103 27.12 -17.62 14.55
N ALA A 104 26.06 -18.16 15.18
CA ALA A 104 25.97 -18.45 16.62
C ALA A 104 26.05 -17.23 17.56
N ALA A 105 25.95 -16.01 17.03
CA ALA A 105 25.79 -14.78 17.80
C ALA A 105 24.35 -14.25 17.67
N PRO A 106 23.81 -13.57 18.70
CA PRO A 106 22.54 -12.88 18.56
C PRO A 106 22.60 -11.79 17.47
N ASN A 107 21.46 -11.49 16.84
CA ASN A 107 21.41 -10.41 15.87
C ASN A 107 21.77 -9.05 16.50
N VAL A 108 22.43 -8.20 15.70
CA VAL A 108 22.93 -6.89 16.14
C VAL A 108 21.83 -6.01 16.75
N PRO A 109 20.62 -5.87 16.17
CA PRO A 109 19.56 -5.08 16.78
C PRO A 109 19.19 -5.52 18.21
N TYR A 110 19.12 -6.83 18.47
CA TYR A 110 18.83 -7.36 19.79
C TYR A 110 19.95 -7.06 20.80
N VAL A 111 21.22 -7.22 20.41
CA VAL A 111 22.37 -6.89 21.25
C VAL A 111 22.41 -5.40 21.59
N MET A 112 22.17 -4.53 20.61
CA MET A 112 22.10 -3.09 20.81
C MET A 112 21.02 -2.69 21.83
N ASP A 113 19.84 -3.30 21.74
CA ASP A 113 18.75 -3.07 22.69
C ASP A 113 19.11 -3.54 24.10
N LYS A 114 19.57 -4.79 24.25
CA LYS A 114 19.77 -5.42 25.57
C LYS A 114 21.06 -5.01 26.27
N GLU A 115 22.14 -4.83 25.55
CA GLU A 115 23.47 -4.59 26.14
C GLU A 115 23.89 -3.12 26.09
N MET A 116 23.40 -2.36 25.10
CA MET A 116 23.79 -0.96 24.90
C MET A 116 22.67 0.03 25.19
N GLY A 117 21.45 -0.43 25.48
CA GLY A 117 20.28 0.42 25.71
C GLY A 117 19.85 1.22 24.48
N ILE A 118 20.23 0.81 23.28
CA ILE A 118 19.83 1.42 22.01
C ILE A 118 18.60 0.66 21.50
N PRO A 119 17.38 1.20 21.63
CA PRO A 119 16.17 0.45 21.39
C PRO A 119 16.03 0.05 19.92
N MET A 120 15.47 -1.14 19.69
CA MET A 120 14.98 -1.51 18.36
C MET A 120 13.94 -0.49 17.86
N PRO A 121 13.75 -0.33 16.54
CA PRO A 121 12.69 0.49 15.99
C PRO A 121 11.33 0.15 16.62
N GLY A 122 10.57 1.19 16.93
CA GLY A 122 9.19 1.05 17.41
C GLY A 122 8.29 0.37 16.39
N ARG A 123 7.03 0.13 16.77
CA ARG A 123 6.02 -0.33 15.80
C ARG A 123 5.88 0.68 14.68
N VAL A 124 5.91 0.19 13.45
CA VAL A 124 5.83 1.00 12.23
C VAL A 124 4.42 0.87 11.67
N SER A 125 3.85 1.99 11.23
CA SER A 125 2.58 1.97 10.53
C SER A 125 2.75 1.25 9.19
N ASN A 126 1.86 0.29 8.90
CA ASN A 126 1.96 -0.55 7.71
C ASN A 126 0.62 -0.61 6.99
N GLY A 127 0.68 -0.78 5.67
CA GLY A 127 -0.48 -0.97 4.80
C GLY A 127 -0.75 0.21 3.87
N LEU A 128 -1.94 0.24 3.29
CA LEU A 128 -2.43 1.37 2.49
C LEU A 128 -3.27 2.26 3.40
N LEU A 129 -2.81 3.48 3.69
CA LEU A 129 -3.42 4.35 4.70
C LEU A 129 -4.02 5.58 4.06
N GLY A 130 -5.34 5.75 4.18
CA GLY A 130 -6.04 6.90 3.61
C GLY A 130 -6.98 6.55 2.46
N PRO A 131 -7.50 7.57 1.77
CA PRO A 131 -8.51 7.40 0.74
C PRO A 131 -7.89 7.02 -0.61
N VAL A 132 -8.52 6.09 -1.32
CA VAL A 132 -8.26 5.83 -2.75
C VAL A 132 -9.42 6.43 -3.55
N VAL A 133 -9.11 7.29 -4.51
CA VAL A 133 -10.11 8.10 -5.21
C VAL A 133 -9.96 7.96 -6.72
N VAL A 134 -11.08 7.67 -7.39
CA VAL A 134 -11.19 7.74 -8.86
C VAL A 134 -11.64 9.16 -9.22
N ILE A 135 -10.88 9.81 -10.10
CA ILE A 135 -11.11 11.19 -10.55
C ILE A 135 -11.43 11.15 -12.05
N PRO A 136 -12.71 11.25 -12.45
CA PRO A 136 -13.10 11.31 -13.85
C PRO A 136 -12.55 12.56 -14.54
N ILE A 137 -12.17 12.45 -15.81
CA ILE A 137 -11.71 13.56 -16.65
C ILE A 137 -12.56 13.69 -17.91
N ILE A 138 -12.64 14.91 -18.44
CA ILE A 138 -13.25 15.25 -19.72
C ILE A 138 -12.19 15.96 -20.55
N SER A 139 -11.99 15.50 -21.78
CA SER A 139 -11.06 16.08 -22.74
C SER A 139 -11.66 17.33 -23.36
N VAL A 140 -10.91 18.43 -23.35
CA VAL A 140 -11.30 19.67 -24.03
C VAL A 140 -10.47 19.78 -25.30
N VAL A 141 -11.14 19.74 -26.45
CA VAL A 141 -10.50 20.03 -27.74
C VAL A 141 -10.40 21.56 -27.87
N VAL A 142 -9.18 22.06 -27.99
CA VAL A 142 -8.87 23.48 -28.25
C VAL A 142 -8.59 23.68 -29.73
#